data_AF-A0A0F9Q8N7-F1
#
_entry.id   AF-A0A0F9Q8N7-F1
#
_cell.length_a   1.000
_cell.length_b   1.000
_cell.length_c   1.000
_cell.angle_alpha   90.00
_cell.angle_beta   90.00
_cell.angle_gamma   90.00
#
_symmetry.space_group_name_H-M   'P 1'
#
loop_
_entity.id
_entity.type
_entity.pdbx_description
1 polymer ?
#
loop_
_entity_poly.entity_id
_entity_poly.type
_entity_poly.pdbx_seq_one_letter_code
_entity_poly.pdbx_strand_id
1 'polypeptide(L)'
;MAIPKLVPFTLKIDPKDQRLVKMLCAKDESIDYQYQLLDSAVAWAFEHRVSLMPIAPQRNGVSKSYYICESTELLMDLQSFWNCNTTRALHTALFHFLRARAAVPD
;
A
#
# COMPACT_ATOMS: atom_id res chain seq x y z
N MET A 1 9.36 -16.76 -19.04
CA MET A 1 8.93 -16.18 -17.75
C MET A 1 7.43 -15.90 -17.84
N ALA A 2 6.63 -16.39 -16.89
CA ALA A 2 5.21 -16.02 -16.84
C ALA A 2 5.11 -14.53 -16.50
N ILE A 3 4.26 -13.79 -17.21
CA ILE A 3 4.01 -12.39 -16.88
C ILE A 3 3.27 -12.37 -15.54
N PRO A 4 3.80 -11.71 -14.50
CA PRO A 4 3.15 -11.61 -13.21
C PRO A 4 1.75 -11.00 -13.36
N LYS A 5 0.73 -11.62 -12.76
CA LYS A 5 -0.67 -11.18 -12.90
C LYS A 5 -0.91 -9.96 -12.00
N LEU A 6 -1.21 -8.81 -12.61
CA LEU A 6 -1.61 -7.61 -11.88
C LEU A 6 -3.06 -7.71 -11.40
N VAL A 7 -3.28 -7.48 -10.11
CA VAL A 7 -4.60 -7.47 -9.48
C VAL A 7 -5.01 -6.02 -9.19
N PRO A 8 -6.14 -5.53 -9.75
CA PRO A 8 -6.56 -4.15 -9.57
C PRO A 8 -7.33 -3.93 -8.25
N PHE A 9 -7.11 -2.77 -7.63
CA PHE A 9 -7.83 -2.29 -6.45
C PHE A 9 -8.15 -0.81 -6.58
N THR A 10 -9.29 -0.39 -6.02
CA THR A 10 -9.66 1.03 -5.94
C THR A 10 -9.59 1.50 -4.49
N LEU A 11 -8.78 2.54 -4.24
CA LEU A 11 -8.58 3.14 -2.93
C LEU A 11 -8.97 4.62 -2.95
N LYS A 12 -9.52 5.11 -1.83
CA LYS A 12 -9.62 6.54 -1.56
C LYS A 12 -8.40 6.97 -0.78
N ILE A 13 -7.67 7.95 -1.32
CA ILE A 13 -6.44 8.46 -0.70
C ILE A 13 -6.47 9.98 -0.62
N ASP A 14 -5.80 10.54 0.37
CA ASP A 14 -5.65 11.98 0.51
C ASP A 14 -4.74 12.51 -0.61
N PRO A 15 -5.01 13.69 -1.17
CA PRO A 15 -4.13 14.30 -2.16
C PRO A 15 -2.66 14.42 -1.69
N LYS A 16 -2.41 14.63 -0.39
CA LYS A 16 -1.05 14.66 0.17
C LYS A 16 -0.38 13.28 0.11
N ASP A 17 -1.10 12.23 0.47
CA ASP A 17 -0.61 10.85 0.39
C ASP A 17 -0.35 10.44 -1.07
N GLN A 18 -1.23 10.86 -1.99
CA GLN A 18 -1.02 10.64 -3.43
C GLN A 18 0.28 11.31 -3.92
N ARG A 19 0.54 12.55 -3.49
CA ARG A 19 1.77 13.25 -3.84
C ARG A 19 2.99 12.53 -3.27
N LEU A 20 2.90 12.05 -2.02
CA LEU A 20 3.98 11.30 -1.40
C LEU A 20 4.29 9.99 -2.13
N VAL A 21 3.27 9.23 -2.53
CA VAL A 21 3.44 8.03 -3.38
C VAL A 21 4.24 8.35 -4.64
N LYS A 22 3.87 9.43 -5.35
CA LYS A 22 4.59 9.83 -6.57
C LYS A 22 6.04 10.23 -6.29
N MET A 23 6.29 10.94 -5.19
CA MET A 23 7.65 11.35 -4.81
C MET A 23 8.51 10.14 -4.44
N LEU A 24 7.96 9.17 -3.70
CA LEU A 24 8.69 7.95 -3.35
C LEU A 24 9.04 7.14 -4.60
N CYS A 25 8.09 6.95 -5.52
CA CYS A 25 8.37 6.29 -6.80
C CYS A 25 9.41 7.04 -7.64
N ALA A 26 9.47 8.38 -7.57
CA ALA A 26 10.43 9.17 -8.33
C ALA A 26 11.83 9.21 -7.69
N LYS A 27 11.94 8.98 -6.38
CA LYS A 27 13.20 9.03 -5.63
C LYS A 27 13.89 7.66 -5.55
N ASP A 28 13.11 6.58 -5.51
CA ASP A 28 13.63 5.24 -5.35
C ASP A 28 13.93 4.62 -6.73
N GLU A 29 15.22 4.53 -7.07
CA GLU A 29 15.70 3.97 -8.34
C GLU A 29 15.39 2.48 -8.50
N SER A 30 14.98 1.77 -7.43
CA SER A 30 14.54 0.37 -7.51
C SER A 30 13.08 0.21 -7.94
N ILE A 31 12.34 1.32 -8.09
CA ILE A 31 10.93 1.32 -8.48
C ILE A 31 10.79 1.79 -9.93
N ASP A 32 10.66 0.83 -10.85
CA ASP A 32 10.33 1.07 -12.26
C ASP A 32 8.86 1.44 -12.46
N TYR A 33 7.98 0.89 -11.60
CA TYR A 33 6.54 1.03 -11.72
C TYR A 33 5.87 1.26 -10.38
N GLN A 34 4.83 2.11 -10.37
CA GLN A 34 4.10 2.48 -9.15
C GLN A 34 3.51 1.28 -8.38
N TYR A 35 3.20 0.16 -9.05
CA TYR A 35 2.69 -1.05 -8.37
C TYR A 35 3.74 -1.70 -7.46
N GLN A 36 5.04 -1.56 -7.77
CA GLN A 36 6.11 -2.12 -6.93
C GLN A 36 6.21 -1.41 -5.57
N LEU A 37 5.87 -0.12 -5.52
CA LEU A 37 5.73 0.60 -4.24
C LEU A 37 4.59 0.00 -3.40
N LEU A 38 3.51 -0.44 -4.05
CA LEU A 38 2.38 -1.04 -3.35
C LEU A 38 2.70 -2.44 -2.86
N ASP A 39 3.40 -3.25 -3.65
CA ASP A 39 3.95 -4.52 -3.20
C ASP A 39 4.86 -4.29 -1.97
N SER A 40 5.74 -3.29 -2.03
CA SER A 40 6.60 -2.90 -0.90
C SER A 40 5.81 -2.47 0.34
N ALA A 41 4.72 -1.73 0.16
CA ALA A 41 3.86 -1.30 1.25
C ALA A 41 3.15 -2.49 1.93
N VAL A 42 2.68 -3.47 1.13
CA VAL A 42 2.04 -4.68 1.65
C VAL A 42 3.06 -5.56 2.37
N ALA A 43 4.22 -5.80 1.78
CA ALA A 43 5.29 -6.58 2.39
C ALA A 43 5.75 -5.97 3.73
N TRP A 44 6.02 -4.66 3.75
CA TRP A 44 6.37 -3.94 4.97
C TRP A 44 5.27 -4.04 6.03
N ALA A 45 4.02 -3.84 5.64
CA ALA A 45 2.91 -3.91 6.58
C ALA A 45 2.71 -5.33 7.14
N PHE A 46 2.98 -6.37 6.34
CA PHE A 46 2.97 -7.75 6.79
C PHE A 46 4.02 -7.99 7.88
N GLU A 47 5.26 -7.51 7.70
CA GLU A 47 6.32 -7.63 8.71
C GLU A 47 5.96 -6.92 10.03
N HIS A 48 5.26 -5.78 9.94
CA HIS A 48 4.92 -4.95 11.10
C HIS A 48 3.51 -5.21 11.65
N ARG A 49 2.77 -6.17 11.08
CA ARG A 49 1.32 -6.36 11.27
C ARG A 49 0.81 -6.37 12.71
N VAL A 50 1.64 -6.84 13.65
CA VAL A 50 1.32 -6.89 15.09
C VAL A 50 1.31 -5.50 15.74
N SER A 51 2.14 -4.58 15.24
CA SER A 51 2.26 -3.21 15.75
C SER A 51 1.33 -2.21 15.03
N LEU A 52 0.77 -2.60 13.89
CA LEU A 52 -0.09 -1.74 13.08
C LEU A 52 -1.56 -1.96 13.43
N MET A 53 -2.27 -0.85 13.68
CA MET A 53 -3.72 -0.87 13.87
C MET A 53 -4.44 -0.68 12.53
N PRO A 54 -5.52 -1.43 12.24
CA PRO A 54 -6.34 -1.24 11.04
C PRO A 54 -6.98 0.14 11.00
N ILE A 55 -6.96 0.78 9.83
CA ILE A 55 -7.47 2.14 9.66
C ILE A 55 -8.64 2.13 8.68
N ALA A 56 -9.70 2.85 9.03
CA ALA A 56 -10.83 3.03 8.13
C ALA A 56 -10.40 3.76 6.84
N PRO A 57 -10.88 3.33 5.65
CA PRO A 57 -10.64 4.06 4.42
C PRO A 57 -11.10 5.51 4.54
N GLN A 58 -10.33 6.44 3.98
CA GLN A 58 -10.67 7.85 4.04
C GLN A 58 -11.99 8.14 3.31
N ARG A 59 -12.88 8.93 3.94
CA ARG A 59 -14.19 9.29 3.36
C ARG A 59 -14.06 10.29 2.20
N ASN A 60 -13.18 11.28 2.37
CA ASN A 60 -13.01 12.43 1.46
C ASN A 60 -11.80 12.31 0.53
N GLY A 61 -11.15 11.14 0.48
CA GLY A 61 -10.04 10.89 -0.42
C GLY A 61 -10.47 10.82 -1.89
N VAL A 62 -9.55 11.09 -2.79
CA VAL A 62 -9.74 10.90 -4.24
C VAL A 62 -9.65 9.41 -4.56
N SER A 63 -10.64 8.87 -5.27
CA SER A 63 -10.61 7.49 -5.74
C SER A 63 -9.50 7.29 -6.77
N LYS A 64 -8.64 6.30 -6.55
CA LYS A 64 -7.54 5.92 -7.44
C LYS A 64 -7.47 4.41 -7.59
N SER A 65 -7.22 3.99 -8.82
CA SER A 65 -6.96 2.59 -9.16
C SER A 65 -5.48 2.29 -8.99
N TYR A 66 -5.22 1.15 -8.40
CA TYR A 66 -3.92 0.64 -8.02
C TYR A 66 -3.80 -0.81 -8.42
N TYR A 67 -2.56 -1.29 -8.59
CA TYR A 67 -2.28 -2.68 -8.90
C TYR A 67 -1.32 -3.25 -7.89
N ILE A 68 -1.48 -4.52 -7.59
CA ILE A 68 -0.57 -5.36 -6.80
C ILE A 68 -0.23 -6.55 -7.66
N CYS A 69 0.99 -7.07 -7.52
CA CYS A 69 1.38 -8.26 -8.23
C CYS A 69 1.76 -9.38 -7.26
N GLU A 70 2.92 -9.27 -6.65
CA GLU A 70 3.57 -10.37 -5.93
C GLU A 70 3.01 -10.51 -4.50
N SER A 71 2.51 -9.42 -3.92
CA SER A 71 2.10 -9.38 -2.51
C SER A 71 0.62 -9.71 -2.30
N THR A 72 -0.05 -10.30 -3.28
CA THR A 72 -1.50 -10.60 -3.18
C THR A 72 -1.79 -11.57 -2.03
N GLU A 73 -0.95 -12.59 -1.83
CA GLU A 73 -1.10 -13.57 -0.73
C GLU A 73 -0.89 -12.90 0.63
N LEU A 74 0.16 -12.08 0.78
CA LEU A 74 0.42 -11.31 2.00
C LEU A 74 -0.74 -10.37 2.35
N LEU A 75 -1.39 -9.80 1.33
CA LEU A 75 -2.57 -8.96 1.54
C LEU A 75 -3.76 -9.76 2.09
N MET A 76 -3.94 -11.02 1.68
CA MET A 76 -4.99 -11.90 2.20
C MET A 76 -4.70 -12.32 3.66
N ASP A 77 -3.42 -12.51 4.00
CA ASP A 77 -3.02 -12.75 5.38
C ASP A 77 -3.29 -11.54 6.27
N LEU A 78 -2.93 -10.34 5.80
CA LEU A 78 -3.24 -9.08 6.50
C LEU A 78 -4.74 -8.89 6.68
N GLN A 79 -5.54 -9.20 5.65
CA GLN A 79 -7.00 -9.16 5.72
C GLN A 79 -7.54 -10.03 6.87
N SER A 80 -7.03 -11.25 6.98
CA SER A 80 -7.43 -12.22 8.00
C SER A 80 -6.96 -11.80 9.39
N PHE A 81 -5.69 -11.40 9.51
CA PHE A 81 -5.07 -11.00 10.78
C PHE A 81 -5.76 -9.77 11.39
N TRP A 82 -6.09 -8.77 10.57
CA TRP A 82 -6.77 -7.56 11.00
C TRP A 82 -8.30 -7.66 11.03
N ASN A 83 -8.86 -8.83 10.68
CA ASN A 83 -10.30 -9.08 10.59
C ASN A 83 -11.03 -7.97 9.82
N CYS A 84 -10.59 -7.72 8.58
CA CYS A 84 -11.16 -6.66 7.74
C CYS A 84 -11.34 -7.11 6.28
N ASN A 85 -11.77 -6.21 5.40
CA ASN A 85 -11.84 -6.49 3.96
C ASN A 85 -10.53 -6.08 3.25
N THR A 86 -10.31 -6.61 2.04
CA THR A 86 -9.09 -6.38 1.26
C THR A 86 -8.79 -4.89 1.05
N THR A 87 -9.82 -4.09 0.76
CA THR A 87 -9.68 -2.63 0.59
C THR A 87 -9.16 -1.96 1.86
N ARG A 88 -9.68 -2.34 3.04
CA ARG A 88 -9.23 -1.81 4.32
C ARG A 88 -7.82 -2.27 4.66
N ALA A 89 -7.49 -3.54 4.41
CA ALA A 89 -6.13 -4.06 4.60
C ALA A 89 -5.13 -3.29 3.74
N LEU A 90 -5.42 -3.13 2.45
CA LEU A 90 -4.55 -2.41 1.52
C LEU A 90 -4.42 -0.93 1.88
N HIS A 91 -5.54 -0.28 2.23
CA HIS A 91 -5.52 1.11 2.70
C HIS A 91 -4.67 1.25 3.97
N THR A 92 -4.79 0.33 4.93
CA THR A 92 -4.02 0.32 6.17
C THR A 92 -2.53 0.16 5.89
N ALA A 93 -2.16 -0.80 5.03
CA ALA A 93 -0.78 -1.04 4.63
C ALA A 93 -0.15 0.21 4.00
N LEU A 94 -0.81 0.76 2.98
CA LEU A 94 -0.33 1.97 2.32
C LEU A 94 -0.29 3.16 3.27
N PHE A 95 -1.31 3.34 4.12
CA PHE A 95 -1.35 4.44 5.08
C PHE A 95 -0.11 4.41 5.96
N HIS A 96 0.13 3.32 6.69
CA HIS A 96 1.22 3.24 7.66
C HIS A 96 2.58 3.29 6.99
N PHE A 97 2.74 2.62 5.84
CA PHE A 97 3.97 2.66 5.06
C PHE A 97 4.37 4.10 4.71
N LEU A 98 3.43 4.90 4.22
CA LEU A 98 3.69 6.30 3.88
C LEU A 98 4.12 7.14 5.09
N ARG A 99 3.54 6.91 6.28
CA ARG A 99 3.93 7.63 7.50
C ARG A 99 5.31 7.22 7.97
N ALA A 100 5.62 5.92 7.91
CA ALA A 100 6.94 5.41 8.23
C ALA A 100 8.01 6.02 7.32
N ARG A 101 7.73 6.15 6.01
CA ARG A 101 8.65 6.78 5.04
C ARG A 101 8.73 8.30 5.16
N ALA A 102 7.66 8.97 5.55
CA ALA A 102 7.67 10.41 5.79
C ALA A 102 8.39 10.82 7.09
N ALA A 103 8.54 9.90 8.04
CA ALA A 103 9.19 10.14 9.33
C ALA A 103 10.71 9.99 9.31
N VAL A 104 11.29 9.49 8.21
CA VAL A 104 12.74 9.38 8.04
C VAL A 104 13.25 10.69 7.44
N PRO A 105 14.03 11.51 8.18
CA PRO A 105 14.71 12.67 7.59
C PRO A 105 15.75 12.18 6.57
N ASP A 106 15.92 12.95 5.49
CA ASP A 106 16.91 12.71 4.43
C ASP A 106 18.34 12.58 4.97
#